data_AF-A0A496ZU60-F1
#
_entry.id   AF-A0A496ZU60-F1
#
_cell.length_a   1.000
_cell.length_b   1.000
_cell.length_c   1.000
_cell.angle_alpha   90.00
_cell.angle_beta   90.00
_cell.angle_gamma   90.00
#
_symmetry.space_group_name_H-M   'P 1'
#
loop_
_entity.id
_entity.type
_entity.pdbx_description
1 polymer ?
#
loop_
_entity_poly.entity_id
_entity_poly.type
_entity_poly.pdbx_seq_one_letter_code
_entity_poly.pdbx_strand_id
1 'polypeptide(L)'
;KYAIALLTPDNLGGISKQKLNHRSEQNVLLELGIFVGKLGRENVSSLYEESVELPLDYHDFKHIKIDKTRKWQKPLIAELKAAGFELNK
;
A
#
# COMPACT_ATOMS: atom_id res chain seq x y z
N LYS A 1 8.37 -14.54 -3.93
CA LYS A 1 7.21 -13.88 -4.59
C LYS A 1 6.95 -12.59 -3.83
N TYR A 2 6.49 -11.53 -4.50
CA TYR A 2 6.24 -10.24 -3.85
C TYR A 2 4.92 -9.66 -4.35
N ALA A 3 4.19 -8.99 -3.46
CA ALA A 3 2.96 -8.29 -3.81
C ALA A 3 3.09 -6.78 -3.52
N ILE A 4 2.59 -5.97 -4.44
CA ILE A 4 2.53 -4.52 -4.30
C ILE A 4 1.06 -4.13 -4.45
N ALA A 5 0.46 -3.56 -3.41
CA ALA A 5 -0.89 -3.00 -3.48
C ALA A 5 -0.81 -1.50 -3.76
N LEU A 6 -1.64 -1.01 -4.68
CA LEU A 6 -1.78 0.41 -4.96
C LEU A 6 -3.02 0.94 -4.23
N LEU A 7 -2.81 1.89 -3.34
CA LEU A 7 -3.83 2.54 -2.54
C LEU A 7 -4.07 3.95 -3.11
N THR A 8 -4.94 4.03 -4.10
CA THR A 8 -5.37 5.25 -4.79
C THR A 8 -6.75 5.70 -4.30
N PRO A 9 -7.11 6.99 -4.47
CA PRO A 9 -8.38 7.57 -4.00
C PRO A 9 -9.55 7.24 -4.92
N ASP A 10 -9.66 5.98 -5.35
CA ASP A 10 -10.63 5.53 -6.36
C ASP A 10 -12.05 5.41 -5.81
N ASN A 11 -12.22 5.44 -4.48
CA ASN A 11 -13.52 5.35 -3.82
C ASN A 11 -13.73 6.49 -2.81
N LEU A 12 -15.00 6.80 -2.56
CA LEU A 12 -15.46 7.74 -1.54
C LEU A 12 -16.31 7.00 -0.52
N GLY A 13 -15.94 7.09 0.76
CA GLY A 13 -16.72 6.46 1.81
C GLY A 13 -16.41 7.02 3.18
N GLY A 14 -17.27 6.75 4.14
CA GLY A 14 -17.06 7.14 5.52
C GLY A 14 -18.26 6.82 6.39
N ILE A 15 -18.17 7.22 7.66
CA ILE A 15 -19.09 6.79 8.72
C ILE A 15 -20.52 7.32 8.49
N SER A 16 -20.66 8.42 7.75
CA SER A 16 -21.95 8.95 7.32
C SER A 16 -21.82 9.70 6.00
N LYS A 17 -22.97 10.02 5.38
CA LYS A 17 -23.02 10.84 4.15
C LYS A 17 -22.40 12.24 4.32
N GLN A 18 -22.27 12.73 5.55
CA GLN A 18 -21.68 14.04 5.87
C GLN A 18 -20.17 13.98 6.13
N LYS A 19 -19.58 12.77 6.25
CA LYS A 19 -18.16 12.55 6.54
C LYS A 19 -17.60 11.54 5.55
N LEU A 20 -17.51 11.93 4.30
CA LEU A 20 -16.91 11.12 3.24
C LEU A 20 -15.43 11.48 3.08
N ASN A 21 -14.59 10.44 3.02
CA ASN A 21 -13.16 10.57 2.75
C ASN A 21 -12.81 9.80 1.47
N HIS A 22 -11.76 10.25 0.80
CA HIS A 22 -11.12 9.48 -0.25
C HIS A 22 -10.42 8.26 0.36
N ARG A 23 -10.66 7.10 -0.24
CA ARG A 23 -10.12 5.83 0.23
C ARG A 23 -9.95 4.86 -0.92
N SER A 24 -9.14 3.84 -0.69
CA SER A 24 -9.05 2.72 -1.63
C SER A 24 -10.26 1.82 -1.57
N GLU A 25 -10.44 1.03 -2.63
CA GLU A 25 -11.47 0.01 -2.71
C GLU A 25 -11.32 -1.04 -1.60
N GLN A 26 -12.44 -1.50 -1.03
CA GLN A 26 -12.39 -2.50 0.07
C GLN A 26 -11.75 -3.80 -0.38
N ASN A 27 -12.01 -4.19 -1.63
CA ASN A 27 -11.45 -5.40 -2.19
C ASN A 27 -9.92 -5.33 -2.24
N VAL A 28 -9.34 -4.15 -2.50
CA VAL A 28 -7.88 -3.95 -2.48
C VAL A 28 -7.32 -4.15 -1.07
N LEU A 29 -8.00 -3.64 -0.04
CA LEU A 29 -7.60 -3.85 1.36
C LEU A 29 -7.74 -5.32 1.78
N LEU A 30 -8.80 -6.01 1.33
CA LEU A 30 -8.98 -7.43 1.57
C LEU A 30 -7.86 -8.26 0.93
N GLU A 31 -7.57 -8.00 -0.35
CA GLU A 31 -6.50 -8.67 -1.09
C GLU A 31 -5.13 -8.42 -0.46
N LEU A 32 -4.88 -7.19 0.02
CA LEU A 32 -3.67 -6.85 0.77
C LEU A 32 -3.51 -7.76 1.99
N GLY A 33 -4.57 -7.93 2.79
CA GLY A 33 -4.57 -8.84 3.94
C GLY A 33 -4.31 -10.30 3.54
N ILE A 34 -4.93 -10.76 2.45
CA ILE A 34 -4.71 -12.10 1.89
C ILE A 34 -3.24 -12.28 1.46
N PHE A 35 -2.62 -11.28 0.84
CA PHE A 35 -1.21 -11.34 0.46
C PHE A 35 -0.29 -11.38 1.67
N VAL A 36 -0.57 -10.58 2.69
CA VAL A 36 0.21 -10.62 3.95
C VAL A 36 0.16 -12.02 4.56
N GLY A 37 -1.02 -12.63 4.63
CA GLY A 37 -1.17 -13.99 5.17
C GLY A 37 -0.50 -15.08 4.32
N LYS A 38 -0.47 -14.93 3.00
CA LYS A 38 0.09 -15.94 2.08
C LYS A 38 1.59 -15.80 1.83
N LEU A 39 2.11 -14.58 1.79
CA LEU A 39 3.49 -14.28 1.40
C LEU A 39 4.39 -13.92 2.59
N GLY A 40 3.81 -13.63 3.75
CA GLY A 40 4.53 -13.00 4.84
C GLY A 40 4.62 -11.48 4.63
N ARG A 41 4.67 -10.74 5.74
CA ARG A 41 4.64 -9.26 5.73
C ARG A 41 5.84 -8.67 5.01
N GLU A 42 7.00 -9.31 5.10
CA GLU A 42 8.26 -8.92 4.48
C GLU A 42 8.25 -9.00 2.95
N ASN A 43 7.27 -9.72 2.39
CA ASN A 43 7.12 -9.90 0.94
C ASN A 43 5.94 -9.09 0.37
N VAL A 44 5.43 -8.11 1.11
CA VAL A 44 4.31 -7.27 0.69
C VAL A 44 4.60 -5.81 1.04
N SER A 45 4.34 -4.91 0.10
CA SER A 45 4.29 -3.47 0.36
C SER A 45 3.03 -2.88 -0.22
N SER A 46 2.63 -1.72 0.31
CA SER A 46 1.62 -0.89 -0.33
C SER A 46 2.19 0.46 -0.69
N LEU A 47 1.75 0.97 -1.84
CA LEU A 47 2.02 2.33 -2.29
C LEU A 47 0.73 3.12 -2.09
N TYR A 48 0.80 4.32 -1.52
CA TYR A 48 -0.42 5.10 -1.26
C TYR A 48 -0.30 6.56 -1.65
N GLU A 49 -1.40 7.17 -2.06
CA GLU A 49 -1.49 8.62 -2.27
C GLU A 49 -1.88 9.33 -0.97
N GLU A 50 -1.40 10.57 -0.78
CA GLU A 50 -1.63 11.35 0.45
C GLU A 50 -3.12 11.58 0.78
N SER A 51 -3.96 11.63 -0.23
CA SER A 51 -5.41 11.83 -0.09
C SER A 51 -6.14 10.59 0.42
N VAL A 52 -5.50 9.42 0.45
CA VAL A 52 -6.10 8.16 0.87
C VAL A 52 -5.99 7.97 2.37
N GLU A 53 -7.13 7.77 3.02
CA GLU A 53 -7.17 7.33 4.41
C GLU A 53 -6.62 5.90 4.54
N LEU A 54 -5.53 5.73 5.30
CA LEU A 54 -4.95 4.43 5.59
C LEU A 54 -5.69 3.77 6.76
N PRO A 55 -5.94 2.44 6.73
CA PRO A 55 -6.58 1.76 7.84
C PRO A 55 -5.65 1.73 9.06
N LEU A 56 -6.19 2.07 10.23
CA LEU A 56 -5.44 2.12 11.50
C LEU A 56 -4.68 0.81 11.78
N ASP A 57 -5.29 -0.34 11.51
CA ASP A 57 -4.74 -1.68 11.77
C ASP A 57 -3.49 -2.02 10.94
N TYR A 58 -3.15 -1.19 9.95
CA TYR A 58 -1.96 -1.33 9.13
C TYR A 58 -0.85 -0.31 9.47
N HIS A 59 -0.90 0.39 10.61
CA HIS A 59 0.13 1.37 10.96
C HIS A 59 1.56 0.81 10.99
N ASP A 60 1.72 -0.41 11.47
CA ASP A 60 3.04 -1.06 11.49
C ASP A 60 3.44 -1.61 10.10
N PHE A 61 2.52 -1.58 9.12
CA PHE A 61 2.70 -2.17 7.80
C PHE A 61 3.47 -1.22 6.89
N LYS A 62 4.22 -1.78 5.93
CA LYS A 62 5.05 -0.98 5.04
C LYS A 62 4.19 -0.27 4.00
N HIS A 63 3.85 0.98 4.31
CA HIS A 63 3.22 1.94 3.43
C HIS A 63 4.26 2.90 2.85
N ILE A 64 4.37 2.95 1.53
CA ILE A 64 5.27 3.86 0.82
C ILE A 64 4.41 4.94 0.17
N LYS A 65 4.59 6.19 0.62
CA LYS A 65 3.88 7.32 0.05
C LYS A 65 4.34 7.58 -1.38
N ILE A 66 3.41 7.62 -2.34
CA ILE A 66 3.67 8.03 -3.71
C ILE A 66 3.83 9.54 -3.73
N ASP A 67 4.97 9.99 -4.21
CA ASP A 67 5.29 11.40 -4.40
C ASP A 67 5.53 11.73 -5.87
N LYS A 68 5.25 12.99 -6.26
CA LYS A 68 5.46 13.49 -7.62
C LYS A 68 6.93 13.55 -8.03
N THR A 69 7.86 13.49 -7.08
CA THR A 69 9.31 13.53 -7.31
C THR A 69 9.94 12.14 -7.48
N ARG A 70 9.12 11.07 -7.59
CA ARG A 70 9.52 9.66 -7.73
C ARG A 70 10.44 9.13 -6.62
N LYS A 71 10.52 9.81 -5.47
CA LYS A 71 11.38 9.38 -4.35
C LYS A 71 10.92 8.06 -3.74
N TRP A 72 9.63 7.75 -3.84
CA TRP A 72 9.00 6.48 -3.44
C TRP A 72 9.63 5.22 -4.04
N GLN A 73 10.31 5.33 -5.18
CA GLN A 73 10.97 4.19 -5.82
C GLN A 73 12.14 3.67 -4.97
N LYS A 74 12.86 4.55 -4.26
CA LYS A 74 14.01 4.17 -3.43
C LYS A 74 13.63 3.22 -2.28
N PRO A 75 12.63 3.53 -1.43
CA PRO A 75 12.21 2.59 -0.39
C PRO A 75 11.64 1.31 -0.99
N LEU A 76 10.89 1.35 -2.10
CA LEU A 76 10.39 0.12 -2.73
C LEU A 76 11.53 -0.78 -3.22
N ILE A 77 12.54 -0.21 -3.85
CA ILE A 77 13.76 -0.92 -4.28
C ILE A 77 14.46 -1.57 -3.09
N ALA A 78 14.52 -0.88 -1.94
CA ALA A 78 15.12 -1.43 -0.73
C ALA A 78 14.34 -2.64 -0.20
N GLU A 79 13.01 -2.58 -0.17
CA GLU A 79 12.17 -3.69 0.26
C GLU A 79 12.24 -4.89 -0.71
N LEU A 80 12.23 -4.64 -2.02
CA LEU A 80 12.41 -5.69 -3.03
C LEU A 80 13.76 -6.41 -2.85
N LYS A 81 14.84 -5.65 -2.59
CA LYS A 81 16.15 -6.26 -2.28
C LYS A 81 16.13 -7.05 -0.98
N ALA A 82 15.46 -6.55 0.06
CA ALA A 82 15.31 -7.27 1.34
C ALA A 82 14.53 -8.58 1.17
N ALA A 83 13.56 -8.62 0.26
CA ALA A 83 12.83 -9.81 -0.16
C ALA A 83 13.62 -10.74 -1.12
N GLY A 84 14.88 -10.43 -1.41
CA GLY A 84 15.79 -11.26 -2.22
C GLY A 84 15.68 -11.07 -3.73
N PHE A 85 15.11 -9.97 -4.21
CA PHE A 85 15.04 -9.68 -5.64
C PHE A 85 16.32 -9.02 -6.16
N GLU A 86 16.85 -9.55 -7.26
CA GLU A 86 17.88 -8.90 -8.06
C GLU A 86 17.25 -7.88 -9.01
N LEU A 87 17.66 -6.63 -8.90
CA LEU A 87 17.10 -5.53 -9.68
C LEU A 87 18.14 -5.05 -10.69
N ASN A 88 17.79 -5.12 -11.97
CA ASN A 88 18.59 -4.52 -13.03
C ASN A 88 18.26 -3.02 -13.19
N LYS A 89 19.27 -2.27 -13.62
CA LYS A 89 19.17 -0.83 -13.90
C LYS A 89 18.44 -0.56 -15.20
#